data_AF-Q9P426-F1
#
_entry.id   AF-Q9P426-F1
#
_cell.length_a   1.000
_cell.length_b   1.000
_cell.length_c   1.000
_cell.angle_alpha   90.00
_cell.angle_beta   90.00
_cell.angle_gamma   90.00
#
_symmetry.space_group_name_H-M   'P 1'
#
loop_
_entity.id
_entity.type
_entity.pdbx_description
1 polymer ?
#
loop_
_entity_poly.entity_id
_entity_poly.type
_entity_poly.pdbx_seq_one_letter_code
_entity_poly.pdbx_strand_id
1 'polypeptide(L)'
;MIVLLWKGIWSSAAEMQSFYCFGPSKSPAEMTPNEMVEWNSYLQTPVIFNHHEPYHVNSSTIQHIELNAVKTTNKAALNNERVLIVTPLRDSAAYLPKYFDLVTELTYPHHLIDLAFLVSDTTDDTLAILAAELERIQKAEKIAFRSASVIQKDFGLDLSMEVHTKHGFEAQAPRRKIIAKARNFLLSSALKPDHSWVYWRDVDIVDSPKRIIEDFVAHDKDILVPNIWFHRYENGRDIEGRFDYNSWKESDKGLKLAASLDKDTILVEGYKEFDTGREYLAKMGDWRNNKDEEVELDGVGGVNILVKADVHRAGRLCSLLSPFCCTLCTINSILILITPKNPILASTFHATPSKTKPKRKGLPKWPHGRAIK
;
A
#
# COMPACT_ATOMS: atom_id res chain seq x y z
N MET A 1 12.25 61.82 -44.61
CA MET A 1 11.58 62.23 -43.37
C MET A 1 10.09 62.38 -43.68
N ILE A 2 9.22 61.97 -42.75
CA ILE A 2 7.73 62.01 -42.79
C ILE A 2 7.05 60.68 -43.19
N VAL A 3 7.13 59.74 -42.25
CA VAL A 3 6.08 58.89 -41.65
C VAL A 3 4.76 58.72 -42.45
N LEU A 4 4.53 57.51 -42.96
CA LEU A 4 3.19 57.01 -43.36
C LEU A 4 2.50 56.42 -42.12
N LEU A 5 1.65 57.25 -41.51
CA LEU A 5 0.73 56.88 -40.43
C LEU A 5 -0.51 56.20 -41.01
N TRP A 6 -0.67 54.93 -40.63
CA TRP A 6 -1.90 54.35 -40.08
C TRP A 6 -3.24 54.93 -40.59
N LYS A 7 -3.90 54.21 -41.50
CA LYS A 7 -5.34 54.32 -41.73
C LYS A 7 -5.95 52.93 -41.83
N GLY A 8 -6.97 52.69 -41.00
CA GLY A 8 -8.09 51.84 -41.41
C GLY A 8 -8.29 50.52 -40.69
N ILE A 9 -8.39 50.52 -39.36
CA ILE A 9 -9.33 49.62 -38.65
C ILE A 9 -9.99 50.43 -37.54
N TRP A 10 -11.06 51.15 -37.87
CA TRP A 10 -12.07 51.52 -36.89
C TRP A 10 -13.05 50.35 -36.81
N SER A 11 -12.68 49.33 -36.04
CA SER A 11 -13.65 48.41 -35.49
C SER A 11 -14.23 49.04 -34.24
N SER A 12 -15.54 49.03 -34.17
CA SER A 12 -16.40 49.66 -33.20
C SER A 12 -15.94 49.46 -31.75
N ALA A 13 -15.67 50.57 -31.07
CA ALA A 13 -15.72 50.67 -29.61
C ALA A 13 -17.18 50.57 -29.09
N ALA A 14 -17.96 49.62 -29.60
CA ALA A 14 -19.36 49.40 -29.21
C ALA A 14 -19.51 48.68 -27.86
N GLU A 15 -18.40 48.24 -27.25
CA GLU A 15 -18.37 47.66 -25.90
C GLU A 15 -17.58 48.49 -24.90
N MET A 16 -17.37 49.79 -25.17
CA MET A 16 -16.98 50.70 -24.09
C MET A 16 -18.25 50.99 -23.30
N GLN A 17 -18.58 50.12 -22.32
CA GLN A 17 -19.60 50.42 -21.33
C GLN A 17 -19.22 51.76 -20.70
N SER A 18 -19.95 52.82 -21.05
CA SER A 18 -19.88 54.06 -20.31
C SER A 18 -20.40 53.74 -18.91
N PHE A 19 -19.50 53.58 -17.96
CA PHE A 19 -19.87 53.55 -16.56
C PHE A 19 -20.43 54.93 -16.23
N TYR A 20 -21.76 55.05 -16.35
CA TYR A 20 -22.47 56.24 -15.91
C TYR A 20 -22.40 56.20 -14.39
N CYS A 21 -21.50 57.00 -13.82
CA CYS A 21 -21.53 57.26 -12.38
C CYS A 21 -22.81 58.04 -12.12
N PHE A 22 -23.89 57.32 -11.85
CA PHE A 22 -25.08 57.91 -11.24
C PHE A 22 -24.60 58.48 -9.91
N GLY A 23 -24.88 59.76 -9.62
CA GLY A 23 -24.21 60.49 -8.54
C GLY A 23 -24.58 61.96 -8.53
N PRO A 24 -25.05 62.56 -7.42
CA PRO A 24 -25.07 64.00 -7.32
C PRO A 24 -23.61 64.51 -7.36
N SER A 25 -23.35 65.60 -8.07
CA SER A 25 -22.01 66.22 -8.16
C SER A 25 -21.60 66.97 -6.87
N LYS A 26 -22.26 66.67 -5.75
CA LYS A 26 -22.11 67.33 -4.45
C LYS A 26 -21.41 66.40 -3.48
N SER A 27 -20.65 66.96 -2.54
CA SER A 27 -20.06 66.16 -1.47
C SER A 27 -21.16 65.65 -0.51
N PRO A 28 -20.97 64.51 0.17
CA PRO A 28 -21.98 63.98 1.09
C PRO A 28 -22.37 64.92 2.23
N ALA A 29 -21.52 65.88 2.58
CA ALA A 29 -21.79 66.91 3.59
C ALA A 29 -22.74 68.02 3.09
N GLU A 30 -22.87 68.17 1.77
CA GLU A 30 -23.67 69.21 1.11
C GLU A 30 -24.98 68.66 0.53
N MET A 31 -25.24 67.37 0.72
CA MET A 31 -26.49 66.73 0.31
C MET A 31 -27.61 67.06 1.31
N THR A 32 -28.78 67.41 0.79
CA THR A 32 -29.98 67.51 1.61
C THR A 32 -30.45 66.12 2.06
N PRO A 33 -31.21 66.01 3.17
CA PRO A 33 -31.72 64.72 3.62
C PRO A 33 -32.51 63.94 2.55
N ASN A 34 -33.24 64.66 1.69
CA ASN A 34 -34.02 64.04 0.60
C ASN A 34 -33.10 63.50 -0.51
N GLU A 35 -32.08 64.27 -0.92
CA GLU A 35 -31.09 63.81 -1.91
C GLU A 35 -30.31 62.59 -1.40
N MET A 36 -30.03 62.53 -0.09
CA MET A 36 -29.33 61.40 0.51
C MET A 36 -30.20 60.13 0.56
N VAL A 37 -31.51 60.26 0.81
CA VAL A 37 -32.46 59.14 0.74
C VAL A 37 -32.61 58.64 -0.68
N GLU A 38 -32.73 59.56 -1.65
CA GLU A 38 -32.81 59.22 -3.07
C GLU A 38 -31.52 58.52 -3.53
N TRP A 39 -30.35 59.04 -3.17
CA TRP A 39 -29.06 58.39 -3.44
C TRP A 39 -28.95 56.97 -2.87
N ASN A 40 -29.32 56.80 -1.60
CA ASN A 40 -29.29 55.48 -0.95
C ASN A 40 -30.32 54.50 -1.53
N SER A 41 -31.39 54.99 -2.15
CA SER A 41 -32.37 54.12 -2.83
C SER A 41 -31.79 53.41 -4.05
N TYR A 42 -30.76 53.97 -4.69
CA TYR A 42 -30.07 53.40 -5.85
C TYR A 42 -28.80 52.60 -5.49
N LEU A 43 -28.39 52.55 -4.21
CA LEU A 43 -27.21 51.79 -3.76
C LEU A 43 -27.39 50.27 -3.74
N GLN A 44 -28.61 49.76 -3.95
CA GLN A 44 -28.81 48.33 -4.20
C GLN A 44 -28.41 48.01 -5.64
N THR A 45 -27.10 48.06 -5.93
CA THR A 45 -26.60 47.29 -7.07
C THR A 45 -26.86 45.83 -6.72
N PRO A 46 -27.76 45.11 -7.42
CA PRO A 46 -27.89 43.70 -7.17
C PRO A 46 -26.52 43.08 -7.44
N VAL A 47 -25.91 42.50 -6.41
CA VAL A 47 -24.76 41.62 -6.61
C VAL A 47 -25.33 40.40 -7.32
N ILE A 48 -25.34 40.45 -8.65
CA ILE A 48 -25.71 39.32 -9.49
C ILE A 48 -24.56 38.34 -9.35
N PHE A 49 -24.64 37.46 -8.36
CA PHE A 49 -23.82 36.25 -8.36
C PHE A 49 -24.25 35.47 -9.59
N ASN A 50 -23.43 35.51 -10.65
CA ASN A 50 -23.62 34.64 -11.79
C ASN A 50 -23.37 33.21 -11.29
N HIS A 51 -24.44 32.54 -10.86
CA HIS A 51 -24.42 31.11 -10.59
C HIS A 51 -24.32 30.46 -11.96
N HIS A 52 -23.13 30.48 -12.54
CA HIS A 52 -22.85 29.83 -13.79
C HIS A 52 -23.36 28.39 -13.65
N GLU A 53 -24.31 28.03 -14.50
CA GLU A 53 -24.78 26.66 -14.60
C GLU A 53 -23.55 25.77 -14.79
N PRO A 54 -23.37 24.71 -13.98
CA PRO A 54 -22.14 23.93 -14.01
C PRO A 54 -21.83 23.49 -15.43
N TYR A 55 -20.64 23.84 -15.93
CA TYR A 55 -20.25 23.54 -17.30
C TYR A 55 -20.20 22.02 -17.48
N HIS A 56 -21.17 21.48 -18.23
CA HIS A 56 -21.25 20.06 -18.51
C HIS A 56 -20.19 19.67 -19.53
N VAL A 57 -19.15 18.97 -19.06
CA VAL A 57 -18.10 18.44 -19.94
C VAL A 57 -18.64 17.22 -20.68
N ASN A 58 -18.97 17.39 -21.96
CA ASN A 58 -19.50 16.31 -22.81
C ASN A 58 -18.42 15.38 -23.41
N SER A 59 -17.14 15.61 -23.11
CA SER A 59 -16.04 14.80 -23.65
C SER A 59 -15.85 13.51 -22.86
N SER A 60 -15.85 12.36 -23.54
CA SER A 60 -15.58 11.05 -22.94
C SER A 60 -14.14 10.88 -22.43
N THR A 61 -13.23 11.76 -22.83
CA THR A 61 -11.82 11.74 -22.41
C THR A 61 -11.57 12.46 -21.09
N ILE A 62 -12.51 13.29 -20.63
CA ILE A 62 -12.34 14.09 -19.42
C ILE A 62 -13.10 13.40 -18.29
N GLN A 63 -12.37 13.04 -17.24
CA GLN A 63 -12.92 12.40 -16.05
C GLN A 63 -12.81 13.35 -14.86
N HIS A 64 -13.94 13.61 -14.21
CA HIS A 64 -13.96 14.29 -12.92
C HIS A 64 -13.90 13.23 -11.81
N ILE A 65 -12.89 13.33 -10.96
CA ILE A 65 -12.64 12.40 -9.87
C ILE A 65 -12.68 13.19 -8.55
N GLU A 66 -13.67 12.91 -7.72
CA GLU A 66 -13.82 13.53 -6.40
C GLU A 66 -13.27 12.59 -5.31
N LEU A 67 -12.08 12.91 -4.79
CA LEU A 67 -11.44 12.09 -3.75
C LEU A 67 -12.07 12.29 -2.37
N ASN A 68 -12.64 13.47 -2.08
CA ASN A 68 -13.29 13.75 -0.79
C ASN A 68 -14.57 12.92 -0.55
N ALA A 69 -15.15 12.35 -1.61
CA ALA A 69 -16.28 11.45 -1.54
C ALA A 69 -15.89 10.05 -1.04
N VAL A 70 -14.62 9.65 -1.24
CA VAL A 70 -14.10 8.37 -0.77
C VAL A 70 -13.79 8.49 0.70
N LYS A 71 -14.55 7.75 1.51
CA LYS A 71 -14.41 7.75 2.96
C LYS A 71 -13.92 6.38 3.43
N THR A 72 -13.33 6.41 4.61
CA THR A 72 -12.93 5.23 5.38
C THR A 72 -13.71 5.28 6.69
N THR A 73 -14.41 4.20 7.00
CA THR A 73 -15.24 4.12 8.21
C THR A 73 -15.09 2.78 8.89
N ASN A 74 -15.51 2.67 10.15
CA ASN A 74 -15.55 1.42 10.90
C ASN A 74 -16.57 0.38 10.40
N LYS A 75 -17.38 0.73 9.38
CA LYS A 75 -18.41 -0.13 8.78
C LYS A 75 -18.22 -0.25 7.26
N ALA A 76 -16.96 -0.45 6.83
CA ALA A 76 -16.56 -0.47 5.42
C ALA A 76 -17.45 -1.35 4.52
N ALA A 77 -17.74 -2.58 4.95
CA ALA A 77 -18.56 -3.51 4.16
C ALA A 77 -20.00 -3.00 3.94
N LEU A 78 -20.60 -2.34 4.93
CA LEU A 78 -21.95 -1.77 4.82
C LEU A 78 -21.97 -0.52 3.94
N ASN A 79 -20.88 0.24 3.95
CA ASN A 79 -20.72 1.47 3.17
C ASN A 79 -20.17 1.22 1.76
N ASN A 80 -20.02 -0.05 1.34
CA ASN A 80 -19.45 -0.45 0.05
C ASN A 80 -18.06 0.13 -0.21
N GLU A 81 -17.25 0.27 0.84
CA GLU A 81 -15.88 0.74 0.74
C GLU A 81 -15.02 -0.30 0.02
N ARG A 82 -14.15 0.15 -0.89
CA ARG A 82 -13.37 -0.73 -1.76
C ARG A 82 -11.99 -0.99 -1.18
N VAL A 83 -11.55 -2.25 -1.27
CA VAL A 83 -10.27 -2.71 -0.73
C VAL A 83 -9.37 -3.16 -1.88
N LEU A 84 -8.14 -2.67 -1.92
CA LEU A 84 -7.10 -3.14 -2.82
C LEU A 84 -6.15 -4.07 -2.07
N ILE A 85 -6.11 -5.35 -2.43
CA ILE A 85 -5.13 -6.31 -1.89
C ILE A 85 -3.90 -6.27 -2.79
N VAL A 86 -2.74 -5.96 -2.19
CA VAL A 86 -1.46 -5.86 -2.89
C VAL A 86 -0.48 -6.92 -2.40
N THR A 87 0.07 -7.69 -3.33
CA THR A 87 0.95 -8.83 -3.04
C THR A 87 2.17 -8.82 -3.97
N PRO A 88 3.37 -8.44 -3.48
CA PRO A 88 4.60 -8.61 -4.25
C PRO A 88 5.01 -10.09 -4.29
N LEU A 89 5.49 -10.55 -5.44
CA LEU A 89 5.84 -11.95 -5.71
C LEU A 89 7.24 -12.06 -6.32
N ARG A 90 8.00 -13.03 -5.80
CA ARG A 90 9.28 -13.49 -6.35
C ARG A 90 9.47 -14.94 -5.94
N ASP A 91 9.69 -15.83 -6.90
CA ASP A 91 9.92 -17.27 -6.68
C ASP A 91 8.89 -17.88 -5.69
N SER A 92 7.60 -17.61 -5.95
CA SER A 92 6.48 -17.82 -5.02
C SER A 92 5.52 -18.93 -5.46
N ALA A 93 5.87 -19.70 -6.50
CA ALA A 93 5.03 -20.74 -7.10
C ALA A 93 4.38 -21.68 -6.07
N ALA A 94 5.17 -22.12 -5.07
CA ALA A 94 4.73 -23.10 -4.07
C ALA A 94 3.66 -22.57 -3.09
N TYR A 95 3.59 -21.25 -2.88
CA TYR A 95 2.70 -20.63 -1.90
C TYR A 95 1.35 -20.19 -2.48
N LEU A 96 1.30 -19.96 -3.80
CA LEU A 96 0.12 -19.44 -4.48
C LEU A 96 -1.18 -20.24 -4.24
N PRO A 97 -1.20 -21.59 -4.30
CA PRO A 97 -2.43 -22.33 -4.07
C PRO A 97 -3.04 -22.04 -2.69
N LYS A 98 -2.20 -22.11 -1.63
CA LYS A 98 -2.64 -21.85 -0.26
C LYS A 98 -3.04 -20.38 -0.05
N TYR A 99 -2.31 -19.46 -0.67
CA TYR A 99 -2.66 -18.03 -0.64
C TYR A 99 -4.07 -17.80 -1.19
N PHE A 100 -4.38 -18.39 -2.35
CA PHE A 100 -5.71 -18.23 -2.97
C PHE A 100 -6.83 -18.91 -2.20
N ASP A 101 -6.57 -20.06 -1.57
CA ASP A 101 -7.53 -20.67 -0.62
C ASP A 101 -7.92 -19.67 0.48
N LEU A 102 -6.94 -19.01 1.09
CA LEU A 102 -7.21 -18.06 2.18
C LEU A 102 -7.87 -16.76 1.69
N VAL A 103 -7.49 -16.25 0.52
CA VAL A 103 -8.11 -15.03 -0.04
C VAL A 103 -9.55 -15.29 -0.45
N THR A 104 -9.87 -16.47 -0.99
CA THR A 104 -11.25 -16.83 -1.37
C THR A 104 -12.15 -17.14 -0.17
N GLU A 105 -11.57 -17.40 1.01
CA GLU A 105 -12.32 -17.60 2.25
C GLU A 105 -12.65 -16.29 3.00
N LEU A 106 -12.19 -15.14 2.50
CA LEU A 106 -12.49 -13.84 3.12
C LEU A 106 -13.99 -13.58 3.13
N THR A 107 -14.50 -13.04 4.24
CA THR A 107 -15.93 -12.71 4.37
C THR A 107 -16.28 -11.36 3.78
N TYR A 108 -15.28 -10.49 3.57
CA TYR A 108 -15.48 -9.18 2.96
C TYR A 108 -15.98 -9.35 1.52
N PRO A 109 -16.98 -8.60 1.05
CA PRO A 109 -17.60 -8.86 -0.25
C PRO A 109 -16.59 -8.80 -1.41
N HIS A 110 -16.40 -9.90 -2.15
CA HIS A 110 -15.36 -10.00 -3.19
C HIS A 110 -15.53 -8.98 -4.33
N HIS A 111 -16.77 -8.56 -4.62
CA HIS A 111 -17.06 -7.52 -5.60
C HIS A 111 -16.60 -6.10 -5.18
N LEU A 112 -16.15 -5.93 -3.93
CA LEU A 112 -15.52 -4.70 -3.43
C LEU A 112 -14.00 -4.80 -3.34
N ILE A 113 -13.43 -5.96 -3.69
CA ILE A 113 -12.01 -6.25 -3.56
C ILE A 113 -11.37 -6.28 -4.95
N ASP A 114 -10.34 -5.45 -5.13
CA ASP A 114 -9.42 -5.53 -6.25
C ASP A 114 -8.13 -6.25 -5.81
N LEU A 115 -7.64 -7.20 -6.62
CA LEU A 115 -6.37 -7.86 -6.39
C LEU A 115 -5.29 -7.26 -7.30
N ALA A 116 -4.10 -7.03 -6.76
CA ALA A 116 -2.95 -6.58 -7.55
C ALA A 116 -1.68 -7.32 -7.13
N PHE A 117 -1.01 -7.90 -8.12
CA PHE A 117 0.22 -8.65 -7.95
C PHE A 117 1.37 -7.97 -8.68
N LEU A 118 2.55 -7.95 -8.06
CA LEU A 118 3.78 -7.56 -8.74
C LEU A 118 4.72 -8.75 -8.81
N VAL A 119 4.95 -9.29 -10.01
CA VAL A 119 5.95 -10.33 -10.25
C VAL A 119 7.27 -9.67 -10.64
N SER A 120 8.33 -10.01 -9.92
CA SER A 120 9.64 -9.38 -10.09
C SER A 120 10.79 -10.37 -9.90
N ASP A 121 11.77 -10.33 -10.81
CA ASP A 121 13.03 -11.09 -10.73
C ASP A 121 12.79 -12.60 -10.42
N THR A 122 11.74 -13.20 -11.02
CA THR A 122 11.32 -14.59 -10.77
C THR A 122 11.98 -15.55 -11.76
N THR A 123 12.34 -16.73 -11.28
CA THR A 123 13.01 -17.80 -12.07
C THR A 123 12.19 -19.08 -12.18
N ASP A 124 11.13 -19.20 -11.38
CA ASP A 124 10.21 -20.34 -11.33
C ASP A 124 8.90 -20.10 -12.12
N ASP A 125 7.98 -21.06 -12.01
CA ASP A 125 6.67 -21.03 -12.67
C ASP A 125 5.64 -20.10 -12.01
N THR A 126 6.06 -19.14 -11.17
CA THR A 126 5.16 -18.23 -10.42
C THR A 126 4.12 -17.57 -11.32
N LEU A 127 4.54 -17.06 -12.48
CA LEU A 127 3.64 -16.33 -13.38
C LEU A 127 2.56 -17.25 -13.98
N ALA A 128 2.93 -18.48 -14.35
CA ALA A 128 2.01 -19.43 -14.94
C ALA A 128 0.97 -19.91 -13.92
N ILE A 129 1.40 -20.23 -12.69
CA ILE A 129 0.51 -20.66 -11.61
C ILE A 129 -0.41 -19.50 -11.19
N LEU A 130 0.13 -18.28 -11.08
CA LEU A 130 -0.67 -17.10 -10.76
C LEU A 130 -1.79 -16.88 -11.78
N ALA A 131 -1.47 -16.96 -13.07
CA ALA A 131 -2.45 -16.79 -14.14
C ALA A 131 -3.54 -17.88 -14.09
N ALA A 132 -3.16 -19.14 -13.87
CA ALA A 132 -4.09 -20.26 -13.76
C ALA A 132 -5.04 -20.12 -12.57
N GLU A 133 -4.52 -19.74 -11.40
CA GLU A 133 -5.34 -19.53 -10.19
C GLU A 133 -6.28 -18.32 -10.32
N LEU A 134 -5.81 -17.22 -10.93
CA LEU A 134 -6.65 -16.06 -11.20
C LEU A 134 -7.78 -16.41 -12.17
N GLU A 135 -7.49 -17.16 -13.24
CA GLU A 135 -8.51 -17.63 -14.18
C GLU A 135 -9.54 -18.54 -13.48
N ARG A 136 -9.08 -19.45 -12.62
CA ARG A 136 -9.96 -20.34 -11.84
C ARG A 136 -10.93 -19.57 -10.97
N ILE A 137 -10.47 -18.53 -10.28
CA ILE A 137 -11.30 -17.72 -9.37
C ILE A 137 -12.23 -16.79 -10.13
N GLN A 138 -11.74 -16.12 -11.18
CA GLN A 138 -12.54 -15.17 -11.95
C GLN A 138 -13.64 -15.85 -12.77
N LYS A 139 -13.49 -17.12 -13.15
CA LYS A 139 -14.55 -17.91 -13.80
C LYS A 139 -15.70 -18.28 -12.84
N ALA A 140 -15.45 -18.31 -11.54
CA ALA A 140 -16.43 -18.74 -10.56
C ALA A 140 -17.24 -17.55 -10.05
N GLU A 141 -18.45 -17.34 -10.59
CA GLU A 141 -19.31 -16.16 -10.36
C GLU A 141 -19.47 -15.78 -8.87
N LYS A 142 -19.58 -16.76 -7.98
CA LYS A 142 -19.82 -16.53 -6.54
C LYS A 142 -18.60 -16.04 -5.77
N ILE A 143 -17.40 -16.31 -6.26
CA ILE A 143 -16.13 -15.99 -5.58
C ILE A 143 -15.27 -15.02 -6.38
N ALA A 144 -15.72 -14.58 -7.55
CA ALA A 144 -14.99 -13.65 -8.40
C ALA A 144 -14.76 -12.32 -7.68
N PHE A 145 -13.52 -11.86 -7.72
CA PHE A 145 -13.14 -10.52 -7.25
C PHE A 145 -13.51 -9.46 -8.27
N ARG A 146 -13.69 -8.22 -7.83
CA ARG A 146 -14.05 -7.09 -8.70
C ARG A 146 -13.12 -6.95 -9.89
N SER A 147 -11.81 -7.00 -9.64
CA SER A 147 -10.79 -7.08 -10.68
C SER A 147 -9.51 -7.70 -10.13
N ALA A 148 -8.68 -8.22 -11.03
CA ALA A 148 -7.35 -8.69 -10.71
C ALA A 148 -6.36 -8.13 -11.74
N SER A 149 -5.22 -7.61 -11.28
CA SER A 149 -4.13 -7.13 -12.12
C SER A 149 -2.82 -7.83 -11.78
N VAL A 150 -2.07 -8.18 -12.82
CA VAL A 150 -0.72 -8.71 -12.70
C VAL A 150 0.22 -7.74 -13.37
N ILE A 151 1.10 -7.15 -12.59
CA ILE A 151 2.14 -6.22 -13.04
C ILE A 151 3.46 -6.99 -13.01
N GLN A 152 4.24 -6.88 -14.07
CA GLN A 152 5.58 -7.48 -14.12
C GLN A 152 6.62 -6.38 -14.23
N LYS A 153 7.59 -6.38 -13.32
CA LYS A 153 8.71 -5.45 -13.35
C LYS A 153 9.92 -6.02 -12.63
N ASP A 154 11.01 -6.13 -13.37
CA ASP A 154 12.29 -6.57 -12.82
C ASP A 154 13.09 -5.37 -12.29
N PHE A 155 13.85 -5.60 -11.22
CA PHE A 155 14.72 -4.59 -10.60
C PHE A 155 16.21 -4.92 -10.78
N GLY A 156 16.52 -6.04 -11.45
CA GLY A 156 17.88 -6.37 -11.88
C GLY A 156 18.78 -6.82 -10.73
N LEU A 157 18.21 -7.54 -9.77
CA LEU A 157 18.94 -7.98 -8.60
C LEU A 157 19.71 -9.28 -8.89
N ASP A 158 20.98 -9.17 -9.29
CA ASP A 158 21.90 -10.30 -9.46
C ASP A 158 22.34 -10.83 -8.07
N LEU A 159 21.46 -11.57 -7.39
CA LEU A 159 21.78 -12.28 -6.15
C LEU A 159 22.30 -13.70 -6.42
N SER A 160 23.27 -13.82 -7.34
CA SER A 160 24.07 -15.03 -7.52
C SER A 160 25.04 -15.32 -6.36
N MET A 161 24.84 -14.70 -5.17
CA MET A 161 25.65 -14.94 -3.97
C MET A 161 24.96 -15.94 -3.02
N GLU A 162 25.77 -16.90 -2.57
CA GLU A 162 25.42 -18.03 -1.71
C GLU A 162 24.44 -17.70 -0.57
N VAL A 163 23.53 -18.63 -0.29
CA VAL A 163 22.51 -18.51 0.77
C VAL A 163 23.09 -18.12 2.15
N HIS A 164 24.37 -18.41 2.41
CA HIS A 164 25.08 -18.05 3.64
C HIS A 164 25.45 -16.55 3.76
N THR A 165 25.65 -15.82 2.66
CA THR A 165 25.89 -14.36 2.68
C THR A 165 24.59 -13.54 2.63
N LYS A 166 23.45 -14.15 2.30
CA LYS A 166 22.12 -13.52 2.26
C LYS A 166 21.59 -13.09 3.63
N HIS A 167 22.04 -13.74 4.69
CA HIS A 167 21.63 -13.45 6.06
C HIS A 167 22.58 -12.50 6.79
N GLY A 168 23.66 -12.01 6.16
CA GLY A 168 24.53 -11.00 6.77
C GLY A 168 23.85 -9.63 6.83
N PHE A 169 24.14 -8.85 7.87
CA PHE A 169 23.61 -7.51 8.08
C PHE A 169 23.81 -6.59 6.86
N GLU A 170 24.99 -6.65 6.24
CA GLU A 170 25.36 -5.83 5.07
C GLU A 170 24.47 -6.10 3.84
N ALA A 171 23.97 -7.32 3.67
CA ALA A 171 23.11 -7.70 2.53
C ALA A 171 21.65 -7.27 2.73
N GLN A 172 21.21 -6.99 3.96
CA GLN A 172 19.81 -6.66 4.25
C GLN A 172 19.41 -5.28 3.76
N ALA A 173 20.31 -4.30 3.87
CA ALA A 173 20.04 -2.93 3.45
C ALA A 173 19.71 -2.84 1.93
N PRO A 174 20.56 -3.35 1.01
CA PRO A 174 20.22 -3.39 -0.42
C PRO A 174 18.93 -4.17 -0.72
N ARG A 175 18.70 -5.30 -0.04
CA ARG A 175 17.50 -6.13 -0.22
C ARG A 175 16.22 -5.36 0.12
N ARG A 176 16.17 -4.70 1.28
CA ARG A 176 15.01 -3.92 1.73
C ARG A 176 14.73 -2.72 0.83
N LYS A 177 15.78 -2.06 0.31
CA LYS A 177 15.62 -0.96 -0.68
C LYS A 177 14.86 -1.44 -1.92
N ILE A 178 15.14 -2.65 -2.40
CA ILE A 178 14.51 -3.17 -3.61
C ILE A 178 13.10 -3.70 -3.35
N ILE A 179 12.87 -4.35 -2.21
CA ILE A 179 11.51 -4.69 -1.77
C ILE A 179 10.64 -3.43 -1.64
N ALA A 180 11.19 -2.36 -1.06
CA ALA A 180 10.48 -1.09 -0.94
C ALA A 180 10.18 -0.45 -2.31
N LYS A 181 11.13 -0.51 -3.26
CA LYS A 181 10.87 -0.09 -4.66
C LYS A 181 9.74 -0.91 -5.27
N ALA A 182 9.80 -2.23 -5.16
CA ALA A 182 8.78 -3.14 -5.69
C ALA A 182 7.39 -2.80 -5.13
N ARG A 183 7.27 -2.66 -3.81
CA ARG A 183 6.01 -2.25 -3.16
C ARG A 183 5.51 -0.90 -3.69
N ASN A 184 6.38 0.10 -3.79
CA ASN A 184 5.98 1.42 -4.30
C ASN A 184 5.51 1.36 -5.77
N PHE A 185 6.18 0.59 -6.62
CA PHE A 185 5.75 0.38 -8.00
C PHE A 185 4.38 -0.31 -8.05
N LEU A 186 4.19 -1.40 -7.31
CA LEU A 186 2.91 -2.11 -7.22
C LEU A 186 1.77 -1.18 -6.82
N LEU A 187 1.95 -0.45 -5.70
CA LEU A 187 0.94 0.48 -5.20
C LEU A 187 0.64 1.58 -6.23
N SER A 188 1.67 2.22 -6.78
CA SER A 188 1.48 3.32 -7.74
C SER A 188 0.79 2.89 -9.03
N SER A 189 0.96 1.64 -9.46
CA SER A 189 0.32 1.08 -10.65
C SER A 189 -1.10 0.54 -10.38
N ALA A 190 -1.41 0.15 -9.15
CA ALA A 190 -2.67 -0.50 -8.81
C ALA A 190 -3.69 0.39 -8.09
N LEU A 191 -3.25 1.42 -7.37
CA LEU A 191 -4.11 2.30 -6.58
C LEU A 191 -5.03 3.13 -7.48
N LYS A 192 -6.33 2.89 -7.39
CA LYS A 192 -7.37 3.61 -8.14
C LYS A 192 -8.00 4.69 -7.26
N PRO A 193 -8.64 5.74 -7.83
CA PRO A 193 -9.27 6.81 -7.07
C PRO A 193 -10.37 6.39 -6.09
N ASP A 194 -10.99 5.25 -6.31
CA ASP A 194 -12.16 4.73 -5.60
C ASP A 194 -11.82 3.74 -4.48
N HIS A 195 -10.54 3.40 -4.28
CA HIS A 195 -10.08 2.58 -3.16
C HIS A 195 -10.13 3.37 -1.86
N SER A 196 -10.79 2.79 -0.85
CA SER A 196 -10.83 3.29 0.53
C SER A 196 -9.70 2.68 1.37
N TRP A 197 -9.37 1.41 1.13
CA TRP A 197 -8.38 0.67 1.90
C TRP A 197 -7.36 -0.03 1.00
N VAL A 198 -6.14 -0.16 1.48
CA VAL A 198 -5.06 -0.94 0.87
C VAL A 198 -4.63 -2.01 1.87
N TYR A 199 -4.72 -3.27 1.47
CA TYR A 199 -4.36 -4.42 2.26
C TYR A 199 -3.09 -5.07 1.70
N TRP A 200 -1.96 -4.85 2.38
CA TRP A 200 -0.70 -5.51 2.08
C TRP A 200 -0.72 -6.91 2.65
N ARG A 201 -0.48 -7.90 1.80
CA ARG A 201 -0.45 -9.29 2.22
C ARG A 201 0.68 -10.02 1.53
N ASP A 202 1.60 -10.58 2.30
CA ASP A 202 2.63 -11.46 1.77
C ASP A 202 2.04 -12.84 1.41
N VAL A 203 2.63 -13.49 0.41
CA VAL A 203 2.13 -14.75 -0.17
C VAL A 203 2.38 -15.96 0.72
N ASP A 204 3.35 -15.88 1.64
CA ASP A 204 3.80 -16.97 2.51
C ASP A 204 2.97 -17.13 3.79
N ILE A 205 1.88 -16.36 3.93
CA ILE A 205 0.88 -16.53 4.98
C ILE A 205 0.04 -17.77 4.69
N VAL A 206 0.06 -18.74 5.60
CA VAL A 206 -0.64 -20.02 5.48
C VAL A 206 -1.86 -20.16 6.38
N ASP A 207 -2.11 -19.21 7.28
CA ASP A 207 -3.38 -19.11 8.03
C ASP A 207 -3.76 -17.66 8.29
N SER A 208 -5.05 -17.35 8.33
CA SER A 208 -5.57 -16.02 8.63
C SER A 208 -7.07 -16.11 8.95
N PRO A 209 -7.58 -15.30 9.91
CA PRO A 209 -9.03 -15.22 10.09
C PRO A 209 -9.74 -14.76 8.82
N LYS A 210 -10.91 -15.35 8.58
CA LYS A 210 -11.75 -15.04 7.42
C LYS A 210 -12.30 -13.61 7.44
N ARG A 211 -12.52 -13.08 8.65
CA ARG A 211 -13.02 -11.72 8.93
C ARG A 211 -11.91 -10.69 9.14
N ILE A 212 -10.67 -11.00 8.74
CA ILE A 212 -9.50 -10.16 9.03
C ILE A 212 -9.68 -8.69 8.58
N ILE A 213 -10.29 -8.47 7.41
CA ILE A 213 -10.50 -7.11 6.88
C ILE A 213 -11.53 -6.37 7.73
N GLU A 214 -12.67 -6.99 8.03
CA GLU A 214 -13.72 -6.41 8.86
C GLU A 214 -13.24 -6.12 10.27
N ASP A 215 -12.48 -7.05 10.84
CA ASP A 215 -11.88 -6.90 12.16
C ASP A 215 -10.93 -5.70 12.16
N PHE A 216 -10.05 -5.55 11.15
CA PHE A 216 -9.18 -4.38 11.04
C PHE A 216 -9.92 -3.07 10.87
N VAL A 217 -10.90 -3.05 9.97
CA VAL A 217 -11.73 -1.87 9.69
C VAL A 217 -12.44 -1.39 10.96
N ALA A 218 -12.91 -2.30 11.81
CA ALA A 218 -13.66 -1.97 13.01
C ALA A 218 -12.91 -1.01 13.97
N HIS A 219 -11.58 -1.01 13.93
CA HIS A 219 -10.72 -0.18 14.77
C HIS A 219 -10.47 1.23 14.25
N ASP A 220 -10.83 1.50 12.99
CA ASP A 220 -10.74 2.84 12.37
C ASP A 220 -9.36 3.52 12.53
N LYS A 221 -8.29 2.74 12.42
CA LYS A 221 -6.91 3.24 12.45
C LYS A 221 -6.39 3.45 11.04
N ASP A 222 -5.46 4.39 10.90
CA ASP A 222 -4.88 4.74 9.61
C ASP A 222 -3.98 3.63 9.06
N ILE A 223 -3.24 2.96 9.96
CA ILE A 223 -2.34 1.84 9.66
C ILE A 223 -2.52 0.79 10.75
N LEU A 224 -2.66 -0.47 10.35
CA LEU A 224 -2.92 -1.57 11.27
C LEU A 224 -2.18 -2.85 10.82
N VAL A 225 -1.50 -3.55 11.74
CA VAL A 225 -0.59 -4.67 11.45
C VAL A 225 -0.66 -5.83 12.44
N PRO A 226 -1.36 -6.96 12.18
CA PRO A 226 -1.56 -7.99 13.20
C PRO A 226 -0.22 -8.56 13.68
N ASN A 227 -0.21 -9.16 14.88
CA ASN A 227 0.97 -9.88 15.33
C ASN A 227 1.15 -11.17 14.53
N ILE A 228 2.34 -11.39 13.99
CA ILE A 228 2.64 -12.50 13.07
C ILE A 228 3.50 -13.55 13.77
N TRP A 229 2.97 -14.78 13.83
CA TRP A 229 3.65 -15.92 14.42
C TRP A 229 3.90 -17.03 13.39
N PHE A 230 4.67 -18.03 13.79
CA PHE A 230 4.80 -19.26 13.04
C PHE A 230 4.61 -20.44 13.97
N HIS A 231 4.11 -21.54 13.43
CA HIS A 231 3.90 -22.77 14.17
C HIS A 231 4.80 -23.83 13.57
N ARG A 232 5.59 -24.47 14.42
CA ARG A 232 6.40 -25.62 14.03
C ARG A 232 5.93 -26.82 14.83
N TYR A 233 5.44 -27.83 14.12
CA TYR A 233 5.05 -29.09 14.73
C TYR A 233 6.28 -30.00 14.85
N GLU A 234 6.76 -30.23 16.08
CA GLU A 234 7.80 -31.22 16.38
C GLU A 234 7.21 -32.30 17.30
N ASN A 235 7.29 -33.57 16.88
CA ASN A 235 6.75 -34.71 17.62
C ASN A 235 5.26 -34.58 18.00
N GLY A 236 4.44 -33.99 17.13
CA GLY A 236 3.02 -33.77 17.38
C GLY A 236 2.71 -32.67 18.41
N ARG A 237 3.73 -31.94 18.87
CA ARG A 237 3.57 -30.75 19.71
C ARG A 237 3.78 -29.51 18.85
N ASP A 238 2.86 -28.59 18.99
CA ASP A 238 2.94 -27.29 18.37
C ASP A 238 3.92 -26.40 19.15
N ILE A 239 4.98 -25.96 18.48
CA ILE A 239 5.95 -25.00 18.98
C ILE A 239 5.68 -23.67 18.27
N GLU A 240 4.98 -22.80 18.98
CA GLU A 240 4.71 -21.42 18.56
C GLU A 240 6.01 -20.60 18.65
N GLY A 241 6.34 -19.94 17.55
CA GLY A 241 7.47 -19.04 17.46
C GLY A 241 7.08 -17.65 16.97
N ARG A 242 7.90 -16.67 17.32
CA ARG A 242 7.73 -15.27 16.92
C ARG A 242 8.42 -15.04 15.59
N PHE A 243 7.69 -14.50 14.61
CA PHE A 243 8.19 -14.33 13.24
C PHE A 243 8.63 -12.89 12.97
N ASP A 244 7.69 -11.94 12.97
CA ASP A 244 7.95 -10.58 12.47
C ASP A 244 8.44 -9.62 13.57
N TYR A 245 9.74 -9.35 13.58
CA TYR A 245 10.36 -8.35 14.46
C TYR A 245 10.43 -6.94 13.85
N ASN A 246 9.81 -6.71 12.69
CA ASN A 246 9.81 -5.39 12.03
C ASN A 246 8.70 -4.47 12.55
N SER A 247 7.82 -4.96 13.41
CA SER A 247 6.82 -4.16 14.12
C SER A 247 7.26 -3.91 15.55
N TRP A 248 7.47 -2.64 15.91
CA TRP A 248 8.10 -2.29 17.19
C TRP A 248 7.78 -0.86 17.64
N LYS A 249 7.97 -0.63 18.94
CA LYS A 249 7.99 0.69 19.59
C LYS A 249 9.40 1.19 19.70
N GLU A 250 9.59 2.46 19.35
CA GLU A 250 10.89 3.09 19.44
C GLU A 250 11.33 3.21 20.90
N SER A 251 12.64 3.21 21.13
CA SER A 251 13.20 3.44 22.45
C SER A 251 14.13 4.65 22.46
N ASP A 252 14.30 5.29 23.61
CA ASP A 252 15.27 6.39 23.79
C ASP A 252 16.69 5.97 23.42
N LYS A 253 17.02 4.68 23.63
CA LYS A 253 18.32 4.10 23.24
C LYS A 253 18.43 4.01 21.73
N GLY A 254 17.37 3.56 21.05
CA GLY A 254 17.29 3.48 19.58
C GLY A 254 17.44 4.85 18.93
N LEU A 255 16.77 5.87 19.47
CA LEU A 255 16.89 7.26 18.99
C LEU A 255 18.31 7.81 19.15
N LYS A 256 18.96 7.59 20.30
CA LYS A 256 20.35 8.00 20.54
C LYS A 256 21.33 7.27 19.61
N LEU A 257 21.11 5.98 19.39
CA LEU A 257 21.91 5.20 18.45
C LEU A 257 21.74 5.73 17.03
N ALA A 258 20.51 5.92 16.56
CA ALA A 258 20.23 6.48 15.23
C ALA A 258 20.87 7.86 15.03
N ALA A 259 20.84 8.72 16.06
CA ALA A 259 21.49 10.03 16.00
C ALA A 259 23.03 9.98 15.94
N SER A 260 23.63 8.89 16.41
CA SER A 260 25.10 8.68 16.38
C SER A 260 25.61 8.08 15.07
N LEU A 261 24.72 7.48 14.27
CA LEU A 261 25.07 6.81 13.02
C LEU A 261 25.02 7.78 11.84
N ASP A 262 25.69 7.40 10.76
CA ASP A 262 25.57 8.12 9.49
C ASP A 262 24.14 8.04 8.96
N LYS A 263 23.67 9.11 8.30
CA LYS A 263 22.29 9.23 7.81
C LYS A 263 21.91 8.14 6.80
N ASP A 264 22.87 7.56 6.09
CA ASP A 264 22.64 6.50 5.12
C ASP A 264 22.67 5.09 5.76
N THR A 265 22.96 5.00 7.07
CA THR A 265 23.00 3.73 7.81
C THR A 265 21.59 3.21 8.05
N ILE A 266 21.33 1.99 7.59
CA ILE A 266 20.04 1.32 7.79
C ILE A 266 20.14 0.39 9.00
N LEU A 267 19.31 0.64 10.01
CA LEU A 267 19.06 -0.29 11.11
C LEU A 267 18.08 -1.36 10.62
N VAL A 268 18.43 -2.62 10.86
CA VAL A 268 17.55 -3.75 10.60
C VAL A 268 17.48 -4.61 11.85
N GLU A 269 16.27 -4.97 12.24
CA GLU A 269 16.03 -5.77 13.44
C GLU A 269 16.39 -7.24 13.25
N GLY A 270 16.72 -7.91 14.36
CA GLY A 270 17.11 -9.32 14.38
C GLY A 270 18.62 -9.59 14.27
N TYR A 271 19.43 -8.53 14.30
CA TYR A 271 20.87 -8.53 14.10
C TYR A 271 21.60 -8.10 15.38
N LYS A 272 22.75 -8.72 15.67
CA LYS A 272 23.53 -8.44 16.89
C LYS A 272 24.37 -7.16 16.78
N GLU A 273 24.50 -6.65 15.57
CA GLU A 273 25.32 -5.51 15.18
C GLU A 273 24.86 -4.22 15.85
N PHE A 274 23.55 -4.06 16.08
CA PHE A 274 22.96 -2.89 16.72
C PHE A 274 22.00 -3.28 17.82
N ASP A 275 22.27 -2.79 19.04
CA ASP A 275 21.37 -2.94 20.18
C ASP A 275 20.47 -1.71 20.28
N THR A 276 19.33 -1.79 19.60
CA THR A 276 18.35 -0.70 19.49
C THR A 276 17.52 -0.52 20.74
N GLY A 277 17.45 -1.51 21.64
CA GLY A 277 16.57 -1.49 22.82
C GLY A 277 15.07 -1.38 22.52
N ARG A 278 14.66 -1.56 21.26
CA ARG A 278 13.26 -1.47 20.82
C ARG A 278 12.41 -2.57 21.42
N GLU A 279 11.15 -2.23 21.69
CA GLU A 279 10.18 -3.21 22.15
C GLU A 279 9.42 -3.78 20.96
N TYR A 280 9.51 -5.09 20.78
CA TYR A 280 8.94 -5.76 19.61
C TYR A 280 7.53 -6.26 19.88
N LEU A 281 6.62 -5.94 18.97
CA LEU A 281 5.25 -6.42 19.02
C LEU A 281 5.18 -7.96 19.12
N ALA A 282 6.08 -8.65 18.42
CA ALA A 282 6.13 -10.10 18.43
C ALA A 282 6.20 -10.66 19.87
N LYS A 283 6.82 -9.94 20.80
CA LYS A 283 6.97 -10.36 22.20
C LYS A 283 5.82 -9.95 23.11
N MET A 284 4.90 -9.10 22.65
CA MET A 284 3.85 -8.51 23.48
C MET A 284 2.54 -9.32 23.47
N GLY A 285 2.28 -10.10 22.43
CA GLY A 285 1.01 -10.83 22.28
C GLY A 285 0.96 -12.22 22.94
N ASP A 286 -0.22 -12.58 23.43
CA ASP A 286 -0.66 -13.94 23.79
C ASP A 286 -2.05 -14.18 23.17
N TRP A 287 -2.25 -15.32 22.51
CA TRP A 287 -3.51 -15.66 21.84
C TRP A 287 -4.66 -15.88 22.82
N ARG A 288 -4.34 -16.05 24.11
CA ARG A 288 -5.32 -16.18 25.19
C ARG A 288 -5.91 -14.85 25.63
N ASN A 289 -5.25 -13.75 25.30
CA ASN A 289 -5.68 -12.42 25.68
C ASN A 289 -6.77 -11.91 24.73
N ASN A 290 -7.24 -10.69 25.01
CA ASN A 290 -8.18 -10.04 24.13
C ASN A 290 -7.55 -9.81 22.75
N LYS A 291 -8.19 -10.33 21.70
CA LYS A 291 -7.74 -10.12 20.33
C LYS A 291 -7.83 -8.66 19.90
N ASP A 292 -8.66 -7.85 20.57
CA ASP A 292 -8.95 -6.46 20.21
C ASP A 292 -8.04 -5.44 20.95
N GLU A 293 -6.96 -5.90 21.59
CA GLU A 293 -6.06 -5.05 22.39
C GLU A 293 -5.13 -4.21 21.50
N GLU A 294 -5.11 -2.90 21.78
CA GLU A 294 -4.48 -1.84 20.99
C GLU A 294 -3.09 -1.40 21.53
N VAL A 295 -2.03 -1.42 20.71
CA VAL A 295 -0.66 -0.99 21.06
C VAL A 295 -0.10 0.01 20.04
N GLU A 296 0.36 1.18 20.50
CA GLU A 296 1.05 2.16 19.65
C GLU A 296 2.42 1.65 19.18
N LEU A 297 2.75 1.84 17.90
CA LEU A 297 3.98 1.42 17.23
C LEU A 297 4.62 2.59 16.47
N ASP A 298 5.94 2.54 16.31
CA ASP A 298 6.73 3.52 15.56
C ASP A 298 7.27 2.94 14.24
N GLY A 299 7.45 1.62 14.18
CA GLY A 299 7.82 0.87 12.99
C GLY A 299 6.86 -0.29 12.74
N VAL A 300 6.57 -0.57 11.47
CA VAL A 300 5.64 -1.63 11.07
C VAL A 300 6.23 -2.57 10.01
N GLY A 301 6.04 -3.87 10.21
CA GLY A 301 6.45 -4.90 9.26
C GLY A 301 5.60 -4.94 8.00
N GLY A 302 6.13 -5.62 6.97
CA GLY A 302 5.54 -5.69 5.63
C GLY A 302 4.54 -6.83 5.39
N VAL A 303 4.42 -7.76 6.34
CA VAL A 303 3.83 -9.09 6.10
C VAL A 303 2.33 -9.04 5.91
N ASN A 304 1.64 -8.31 6.79
CA ASN A 304 0.20 -8.16 6.78
C ASN A 304 -0.14 -6.76 7.32
N ILE A 305 -0.67 -5.87 6.48
CA ILE A 305 -0.95 -4.48 6.85
C ILE A 305 -2.26 -4.03 6.21
N LEU A 306 -3.18 -3.47 6.99
CA LEU A 306 -4.27 -2.66 6.45
C LEU A 306 -3.93 -1.17 6.60
N VAL A 307 -4.06 -0.41 5.51
CA VAL A 307 -3.79 1.03 5.47
C VAL A 307 -4.95 1.74 4.81
N LYS A 308 -5.39 2.86 5.36
CA LYS A 308 -6.34 3.76 4.67
C LYS A 308 -5.71 4.28 3.38
N ALA A 309 -6.43 4.22 2.27
CA ALA A 309 -5.90 4.61 0.97
C ALA A 309 -5.43 6.08 0.95
N ASP A 310 -6.09 6.96 1.69
CA ASP A 310 -5.72 8.38 1.80
C ASP A 310 -4.33 8.59 2.40
N VAL A 311 -3.87 7.70 3.29
CA VAL A 311 -2.51 7.73 3.85
C VAL A 311 -1.50 7.56 2.73
N HIS A 312 -1.76 6.62 1.81
CA HIS A 312 -0.91 6.42 0.64
C HIS A 312 -1.03 7.58 -0.37
N ARG A 313 -2.23 8.11 -0.61
CA ARG A 313 -2.45 9.27 -1.49
C ARG A 313 -1.77 10.54 -0.99
N ALA A 314 -1.65 10.70 0.33
CA ALA A 314 -0.90 11.79 0.95
C ALA A 314 0.63 11.69 0.77
N GLY A 315 1.11 10.75 -0.06
CA GLY A 315 2.51 10.57 -0.39
C GLY A 315 3.25 9.64 0.56
N ARG A 316 2.54 8.95 1.46
CA ARG A 316 3.19 8.03 2.38
C ARG A 316 3.37 6.65 1.75
N LEU A 317 4.59 6.42 1.29
CA LEU A 317 5.04 5.21 0.60
C LEU A 317 6.04 4.43 1.46
N CYS A 318 6.38 3.20 1.06
CA CYS A 318 7.45 2.44 1.71
C CYS A 318 8.77 3.20 1.51
N SER A 319 9.34 3.73 2.59
CA SER A 319 10.53 4.59 2.54
C SER A 319 11.75 3.83 2.03
N LEU A 320 12.43 4.37 1.01
CA LEU A 320 13.63 3.79 0.39
C LEU A 320 14.94 4.04 1.15
N LEU A 321 14.93 5.00 2.09
CA LEU A 321 16.13 5.57 2.71
C LEU A 321 16.06 5.63 4.24
N SER A 322 14.97 5.19 4.85
CA SER A 322 14.82 5.23 6.31
C SER A 322 15.17 3.85 6.89
N PRO A 323 15.89 3.76 8.03
CA PRO A 323 16.18 2.53 8.78
C PRO A 323 14.93 1.81 9.34
N PHE A 324 13.76 2.08 8.78
CA PHE A 324 12.49 1.56 9.18
C PHE A 324 11.88 0.97 7.91
N CYS A 325 11.61 -0.33 7.93
CA CYS A 325 10.54 -0.84 7.09
C CYS A 325 9.29 -0.07 7.54
N CYS A 326 8.82 0.88 6.72
CA CYS A 326 7.78 1.86 7.04
C CYS A 326 8.02 2.72 8.31
N THR A 327 8.87 3.77 8.27
CA THR A 327 8.57 4.97 9.10
C THR A 327 7.55 5.78 8.34
N LEU A 328 6.29 5.59 8.70
CA LEU A 328 5.25 6.57 8.45
C LEU A 328 5.47 7.66 9.49
N CYS A 329 6.17 8.73 9.10
CA CYS A 329 6.44 9.89 9.95
C CYS A 329 5.16 10.27 10.72
N THR A 330 5.17 10.06 12.04
CA THR A 330 4.18 10.53 13.01
C THR A 330 2.72 10.51 12.52
N ILE A 331 2.10 9.32 12.50
CA ILE A 331 0.66 9.17 12.77
C ILE A 331 0.52 7.99 13.73
N ASN A 332 -0.27 8.20 14.79
CA ASN A 332 -0.72 7.22 15.78
C ASN A 332 -1.00 5.85 15.12
N SER A 333 0.03 5.01 15.06
CA SER A 333 -0.07 3.66 14.52
C SER A 333 -0.41 2.78 15.69
N ILE A 334 -1.70 2.49 15.89
CA ILE A 334 -2.19 1.68 17.00
C ILE A 334 -2.56 0.31 16.44
N LEU A 335 -2.07 -0.75 17.08
CA LEU A 335 -2.27 -2.11 16.66
C LEU A 335 -3.19 -2.94 17.55
N ILE A 336 -4.08 -3.68 16.90
CA ILE A 336 -4.82 -4.83 17.40
C ILE A 336 -4.21 -6.22 17.14
N LEU A 337 -4.11 -7.01 18.20
CA LEU A 337 -3.75 -8.42 18.24
C LEU A 337 -4.83 -9.34 17.64
N ILE A 338 -5.11 -9.32 16.33
CA ILE A 338 -6.07 -10.29 15.76
C ILE A 338 -5.48 -11.71 15.80
N THR A 339 -5.71 -12.44 16.89
CA THR A 339 -5.58 -13.88 16.95
C THR A 339 -6.99 -14.47 16.93
N PRO A 340 -7.43 -15.10 15.82
CA PRO A 340 -8.53 -16.04 15.93
C PRO A 340 -8.00 -17.28 16.65
N LYS A 341 -8.87 -18.25 16.92
CA LYS A 341 -8.49 -19.53 17.55
C LYS A 341 -7.30 -20.27 16.89
N ASN A 342 -6.84 -19.84 15.70
CA ASN A 342 -5.59 -20.23 15.07
C ASN A 342 -4.80 -18.99 14.57
N PRO A 343 -3.66 -18.63 15.18
CA PRO A 343 -2.86 -17.45 14.78
C PRO A 343 -2.35 -17.52 13.32
N ILE A 344 -2.10 -16.32 12.74
CA ILE A 344 -1.64 -16.15 11.35
C ILE A 344 -0.27 -16.81 11.18
N LEU A 345 -0.19 -17.84 10.34
CA LEU A 345 0.99 -18.68 10.15
C LEU A 345 1.87 -18.15 9.01
N ALA A 346 3.17 -17.96 9.22
CA ALA A 346 4.16 -17.80 8.14
C ALA A 346 5.09 -19.03 8.07
N SER A 347 5.41 -19.53 6.88
CA SER A 347 6.24 -20.74 6.73
C SER A 347 7.73 -20.49 7.08
N THR A 348 8.38 -21.41 7.81
CA THR A 348 9.83 -21.34 8.07
C THR A 348 10.63 -22.26 7.13
N PHE A 349 11.71 -21.73 6.54
CA PHE A 349 12.73 -22.46 5.77
C PHE A 349 13.16 -23.77 6.48
N HIS A 350 13.00 -24.91 5.80
CA HIS A 350 13.71 -26.15 6.12
C HIS A 350 14.95 -26.26 5.24
N ALA A 351 16.10 -25.81 5.76
CA ALA A 351 17.39 -26.24 5.22
C ALA A 351 17.69 -27.63 5.79
N THR A 352 17.37 -28.69 5.05
CA THR A 352 17.84 -30.06 5.35
C THR A 352 19.32 -30.16 5.02
N PRO A 353 20.22 -30.50 5.97
CA PRO A 353 21.63 -30.72 5.65
C PRO A 353 21.79 -32.14 5.10
N SER A 354 21.92 -32.29 3.78
CA SER A 354 22.28 -33.57 3.17
C SER A 354 23.76 -33.90 3.39
N LYS A 355 24.08 -34.51 4.54
CA LYS A 355 25.38 -35.15 4.76
C LYS A 355 25.39 -36.53 4.10
N THR A 356 25.75 -36.61 2.82
CA THR A 356 26.24 -37.87 2.22
C THR A 356 27.33 -37.61 1.17
N LYS A 357 28.58 -37.89 1.53
CA LYS A 357 29.72 -38.00 0.60
C LYS A 357 29.47 -39.13 -0.42
N PRO A 358 29.81 -38.98 -1.72
CA PRO A 358 29.70 -40.08 -2.66
C PRO A 358 30.86 -41.07 -2.46
N LYS A 359 30.53 -42.32 -2.12
CA LYS A 359 31.45 -43.47 -2.20
C LYS A 359 31.57 -43.90 -3.67
N ARG A 360 32.82 -43.99 -4.17
CA ARG A 360 33.17 -44.67 -5.43
C ARG A 360 32.72 -46.15 -5.39
N LYS A 361 31.84 -46.56 -6.30
CA LYS A 361 31.60 -47.94 -6.77
C LYS A 361 31.15 -47.80 -8.23
N GLY A 362 31.92 -48.17 -9.23
CA GLY A 362 32.07 -49.55 -9.72
C GLY A 362 31.25 -49.70 -11.02
N LEU A 363 31.91 -49.58 -12.17
CA LEU A 363 31.31 -49.75 -13.52
C LEU A 363 30.79 -51.18 -13.73
N PRO A 364 29.57 -51.40 -14.24
CA PRO A 364 29.17 -52.70 -14.77
C PRO A 364 29.53 -52.84 -16.25
N LYS A 365 30.07 -54.02 -16.58
CA LYS A 365 30.48 -54.50 -17.90
C LYS A 365 29.27 -54.75 -18.82
N TRP A 366 29.44 -54.43 -20.10
CA TRP A 366 28.53 -54.80 -21.19
C TRP A 366 28.78 -56.25 -21.65
N PRO A 367 27.74 -57.06 -21.95
CA PRO A 367 27.93 -58.36 -22.57
C PRO A 367 27.92 -58.26 -24.11
N HIS A 368 28.90 -58.93 -24.73
CA HIS A 368 28.98 -59.20 -26.17
C HIS A 368 28.08 -60.38 -26.58
N GLY A 369 27.50 -60.28 -27.78
CA GLY A 369 26.99 -61.40 -28.60
C GLY A 369 26.03 -60.91 -29.68
N ARG A 370 26.52 -60.64 -30.91
CA ARG A 370 26.41 -61.47 -32.14
C ARG A 370 24.97 -61.56 -32.72
N ALA A 371 24.67 -61.51 -34.01
CA ALA A 371 25.31 -61.15 -35.28
C ALA A 371 24.26 -61.40 -36.39
N ILE A 372 24.34 -60.67 -37.53
CA ILE A 372 23.84 -61.03 -38.89
C ILE A 372 22.30 -60.96 -39.07
N LYS A 373 21.72 -60.23 -40.04
CA LYS A 373 22.03 -60.12 -41.47
C LYS A 373 21.67 -58.74 -42.04
#